data_AF-A0A5C6AG68-F1
#
_entry.id   AF-A0A5C6AG68-F1
#
_cell.length_a   1.000
_cell.length_b   1.000
_cell.length_c   1.000
_cell.angle_alpha   90.00
_cell.angle_beta   90.00
_cell.angle_gamma   90.00
#
_symmetry.space_group_name_H-M   'P 1'
#
loop_
_entity.id
_entity.type
_entity.pdbx_description
1 polymer ?
#
loop_
_entity_poly.entity_id
_entity_poly.type
_entity_poly.pdbx_seq_one_letter_code
_entity_poly.pdbx_strand_id
1 'polypeptide(L)'
;MTATAVSQRAFNFSAGPAVLPVSVLQEVQDELLCLPGARTSLMEMSHREKEFIEILHDAENSLRSLMGISDDYAVLFLQGGAALQFSMIPANLLRGTDKTAAYIQTGTWGKKAIGEAKKEGKINVVYDAATSNFNHVPAAGDYQVADDAAYLYYCSNETIQGVQFQSEPECPSSVPLISDASSDFLCRPLDINKYGLLYACAQKNAGPAGVTAVIIRRDLLDRGSDQLPGYLNYKNHAENDSEWNTPPTFAIYVLGKVARWLTNDIGGLDAMEKINREKSQLLYSAIDESDGFYASHAKPDCRSTMNVTFNLPNDELLTAFIKGAAENDLVNLKGHRSVGGIRASIYNAMPREGVECLANFMKDFASKNG
;
A
#
# COMPACT_ATOMS: atom_id res chain seq x y z
N MET A 1 24.18 -13.96 -2.74
CA MET A 1 23.82 -14.84 -1.60
C MET A 1 24.39 -16.23 -1.84
N THR A 2 24.82 -16.97 -0.81
CA THR A 2 25.08 -18.41 -0.99
C THR A 2 23.76 -19.10 -1.34
N ALA A 3 23.77 -20.13 -2.21
CA ALA A 3 22.56 -20.89 -2.55
C ALA A 3 21.79 -21.37 -1.29
N THR A 4 22.52 -21.59 -0.19
CA THR A 4 22.03 -21.96 1.13
C THR A 4 21.11 -20.91 1.78
N ALA A 5 21.36 -19.62 1.59
CA ALA A 5 20.56 -18.55 2.21
C ALA A 5 19.20 -18.39 1.52
N VAL A 6 19.12 -18.64 0.21
CA VAL A 6 17.85 -18.60 -0.55
C VAL A 6 16.99 -19.81 -0.20
N SER A 7 17.58 -21.01 -0.10
CA SER A 7 16.87 -22.24 0.25
C SER A 7 16.34 -22.28 1.70
N GLN A 8 16.79 -21.38 2.58
CA GLN A 8 16.35 -21.27 3.97
C GLN A 8 15.27 -20.19 4.17
N ARG A 9 14.83 -19.50 3.12
CA ARG A 9 13.82 -18.43 3.25
C ARG A 9 12.42 -19.02 3.44
N ALA A 10 11.84 -18.74 4.60
CA ALA A 10 10.42 -18.94 4.85
C ALA A 10 9.54 -18.06 3.95
N PHE A 11 8.32 -18.52 3.69
CA PHE A 11 7.26 -17.72 3.07
C PHE A 11 6.69 -16.75 4.11
N ASN A 12 7.05 -15.48 3.96
CA ASN A 12 6.73 -14.44 4.92
C ASN A 12 5.47 -13.66 4.52
N PHE A 13 4.36 -13.90 5.22
CA PHE A 13 3.05 -13.26 5.00
C PHE A 13 2.86 -11.94 5.78
N SER A 14 3.95 -11.33 6.24
CA SER A 14 3.93 -10.06 6.96
C SER A 14 3.19 -8.98 6.18
N ALA A 15 2.33 -8.24 6.88
CA ALA A 15 1.55 -7.17 6.29
C ALA A 15 2.30 -5.83 6.12
N GLY A 16 3.56 -5.76 6.57
CA GLY A 16 4.39 -4.57 6.52
C GLY A 16 5.36 -4.49 7.71
N PRO A 17 6.68 -4.46 7.51
CA PRO A 17 7.37 -4.57 6.22
C PRO A 17 7.14 -5.92 5.53
N ALA A 18 6.90 -5.88 4.22
CA ALA A 18 6.59 -7.04 3.41
C ALA A 18 7.85 -7.67 2.78
N VAL A 19 7.64 -8.81 2.10
CA VAL A 19 8.66 -9.41 1.24
C VAL A 19 8.99 -8.49 0.06
N LEU A 20 10.26 -8.54 -0.37
CA LEU A 20 10.76 -7.91 -1.58
C LEU A 20 11.17 -8.96 -2.61
N PRO A 21 11.15 -8.64 -3.92
CA PRO A 21 11.62 -9.55 -4.95
C PRO A 21 13.06 -9.98 -4.67
N VAL A 22 13.34 -11.28 -4.79
CA VAL A 22 14.68 -11.82 -4.50
C VAL A 22 15.72 -11.26 -5.48
N SER A 23 15.35 -11.06 -6.75
CA SER A 23 16.22 -10.44 -7.76
C SER A 23 16.63 -9.02 -7.35
N VAL A 24 15.68 -8.19 -6.91
CA VAL A 24 15.95 -6.83 -6.40
C VAL A 24 16.87 -6.86 -5.18
N LEU A 25 16.64 -7.76 -4.23
CA LEU A 25 17.52 -7.90 -3.05
C LEU A 25 18.94 -8.32 -3.43
N GLN A 26 19.08 -9.16 -4.45
CA GLN A 26 20.37 -9.63 -4.94
C GLN A 26 21.15 -8.48 -5.62
N GLU A 27 20.47 -7.71 -6.47
CA GLU A 27 21.03 -6.51 -7.11
C GLU A 27 21.45 -5.46 -6.06
N VAL A 28 20.62 -5.22 -5.05
CA VAL A 28 20.95 -4.33 -3.93
C VAL A 28 22.18 -4.83 -3.16
N GLN A 29 22.29 -6.14 -2.90
CA GLN A 29 23.44 -6.73 -2.22
C GLN A 29 24.73 -6.53 -3.03
N ASP A 30 24.68 -6.74 -4.35
CA ASP A 30 25.84 -6.67 -5.23
C ASP A 30 26.36 -5.22 -5.36
N GLU A 31 25.46 -4.23 -5.27
CA GLU A 31 25.79 -2.80 -5.40
C GLU A 31 26.03 -2.10 -4.05
N LEU A 32 25.79 -2.76 -2.91
CA LEU A 32 25.74 -2.12 -1.59
C LEU A 32 27.03 -1.41 -1.19
N LEU A 33 28.17 -2.05 -1.41
CA LEU A 33 29.48 -1.56 -0.98
C LEU A 33 30.04 -0.49 -1.92
N CYS A 34 29.67 -0.55 -3.19
CA CYS A 34 30.19 0.31 -4.23
C CYS A 34 29.18 0.36 -5.37
N LEU A 35 28.42 1.44 -5.44
CA LEU A 35 27.48 1.63 -6.53
C LEU A 35 28.27 1.75 -7.85
N PRO A 36 27.88 1.03 -8.91
CA PRO A 36 28.54 1.12 -10.21
C PRO A 36 28.65 2.57 -10.69
N GLY A 37 29.87 3.00 -11.03
CA GLY A 37 30.16 4.38 -11.46
C GLY A 37 30.47 5.36 -10.32
N ALA A 38 29.89 5.21 -9.13
CA ALA A 38 30.04 6.15 -8.02
C ALA A 38 31.29 5.92 -7.16
N ARG A 39 31.86 4.71 -7.19
CA ARG A 39 33.04 4.30 -6.39
C ARG A 39 32.87 4.41 -4.86
N THR A 40 31.63 4.49 -4.38
CA THR A 40 31.25 4.60 -2.97
C THR A 40 29.89 3.92 -2.73
N SER A 41 29.51 3.66 -1.49
CA SER A 41 28.18 3.15 -1.18
C SER A 41 27.12 4.23 -1.42
N LEU A 42 25.94 3.83 -1.90
CA LEU A 42 24.76 4.70 -1.98
C LEU A 42 24.44 5.42 -0.66
N MET A 43 24.71 4.77 0.47
CA MET A 43 24.43 5.34 1.79
C MET A 43 25.43 6.43 2.21
N GLU A 44 26.54 6.55 1.50
CA GLU A 44 27.63 7.51 1.78
C GLU A 44 27.63 8.68 0.79
N MET A 45 26.81 8.61 -0.26
CA MET A 45 26.71 9.64 -1.30
C MET A 45 25.91 10.85 -0.84
N SER A 46 26.30 12.02 -1.34
CA SER A 46 25.45 13.20 -1.23
C SER A 46 24.22 13.04 -2.13
N HIS A 47 23.04 13.40 -1.61
CA HIS A 47 21.83 13.46 -2.44
C HIS A 47 21.95 14.51 -3.57
N ARG A 48 22.88 15.45 -3.47
CA ARG A 48 23.13 16.46 -4.52
C ARG A 48 24.14 16.01 -5.58
N GLU A 49 24.74 14.84 -5.42
CA GLU A 49 25.65 14.29 -6.42
C GLU A 49 24.86 13.75 -7.62
N LYS A 50 25.49 13.83 -8.80
CA LYS A 50 24.87 13.44 -10.07
C LYS A 50 24.33 12.01 -10.02
N GLU A 51 25.09 11.10 -9.41
CA GLU A 51 24.77 9.69 -9.29
C GLU A 51 23.47 9.46 -8.51
N PHE A 52 23.23 10.21 -7.42
CA PHE A 52 21.97 10.10 -6.69
C PHE A 52 20.80 10.77 -7.44
N ILE A 53 21.04 11.92 -8.07
CA ILE A 53 20.01 12.60 -8.89
C ILE A 53 19.53 11.67 -10.02
N GLU A 54 20.43 10.91 -10.65
CA GLU A 54 20.06 9.90 -11.65
C GLU A 54 19.21 8.77 -11.06
N ILE A 55 19.50 8.30 -9.84
CA ILE A 55 18.69 7.29 -9.14
C ILE A 55 17.30 7.83 -8.81
N LEU A 56 17.21 9.07 -8.33
CA LEU A 56 15.96 9.74 -8.01
C LEU A 56 15.07 9.88 -9.25
N HIS A 57 15.64 10.40 -10.34
CA HIS A 57 14.92 10.55 -11.61
C HIS A 57 14.55 9.20 -12.22
N ASP A 58 15.40 8.18 -12.12
CA ASP A 58 15.07 6.85 -12.59
C ASP A 58 13.89 6.24 -11.81
N ALA A 59 13.85 6.43 -10.48
CA ALA A 59 12.73 5.99 -9.66
C ALA A 59 11.43 6.74 -10.04
N GLU A 60 11.48 8.06 -10.24
CA GLU A 60 10.33 8.84 -10.70
C GLU A 60 9.87 8.39 -12.09
N ASN A 61 10.77 8.32 -13.07
CA ASN A 61 10.45 7.96 -14.45
C ASN A 61 9.91 6.54 -14.56
N SER A 62 10.43 5.62 -13.74
CA SER A 62 9.92 4.25 -13.65
C SER A 62 8.47 4.23 -13.17
N LEU A 63 8.13 5.01 -12.11
CA LEU A 63 6.75 5.13 -11.65
C LEU A 63 5.85 5.81 -12.68
N ARG A 64 6.33 6.91 -13.31
CA ARG A 64 5.58 7.61 -14.36
C ARG A 64 5.21 6.70 -15.52
N SER A 65 6.19 5.95 -16.01
CA SER A 65 6.00 5.01 -17.12
C SER A 65 5.06 3.86 -16.73
N LEU A 66 5.26 3.29 -15.54
CA LEU A 66 4.50 2.12 -15.09
C LEU A 66 3.03 2.44 -14.80
N MET A 67 2.73 3.65 -14.33
CA MET A 67 1.36 4.06 -13.94
C MET A 67 0.70 5.02 -14.93
N GLY A 68 1.40 5.44 -15.99
CA GLY A 68 0.88 6.43 -16.94
C GLY A 68 0.66 7.83 -16.32
N ILE A 69 1.58 8.26 -15.45
CA ILE A 69 1.48 9.56 -14.75
C ILE A 69 1.89 10.68 -15.71
N SER A 70 0.97 11.59 -16.01
CA SER A 70 1.23 12.76 -16.86
C SER A 70 2.04 13.84 -16.15
N ASP A 71 2.50 14.83 -16.92
CA ASP A 71 3.20 16.01 -16.38
C ASP A 71 2.30 16.92 -15.53
N ASP A 72 0.98 16.72 -15.56
CA ASP A 72 0.01 17.42 -14.70
C ASP A 72 0.13 16.99 -13.22
N TYR A 73 0.95 15.99 -12.93
CA TYR A 73 1.22 15.47 -11.59
C TYR A 73 2.68 15.64 -11.20
N ALA A 74 2.90 15.97 -9.93
CA ALA A 74 4.20 15.82 -9.27
C ALA A 74 4.28 14.43 -8.60
N VAL A 75 5.44 13.79 -8.69
CA VAL A 75 5.75 12.55 -7.98
C VAL A 75 6.76 12.89 -6.89
N LEU A 76 6.38 12.69 -5.63
CA LEU A 76 7.18 13.06 -4.46
C LEU A 76 7.60 11.82 -3.67
N PHE A 77 8.81 11.84 -3.14
CA PHE A 77 9.37 10.81 -2.27
C PHE A 77 9.59 11.36 -0.85
N LEU A 78 8.62 11.14 0.02
CA LEU A 78 8.57 11.75 1.35
C LEU A 78 8.88 10.75 2.46
N GLN A 79 9.32 11.25 3.63
CA GLN A 79 9.47 10.44 4.85
C GLN A 79 8.18 10.50 5.70
N GLY A 80 8.21 9.89 6.89
CA GLY A 80 7.13 10.00 7.89
C GLY A 80 5.95 9.03 7.70
N GLY A 81 5.84 8.39 6.53
CA GLY A 81 4.82 7.36 6.30
C GLY A 81 3.38 7.90 6.22
N ALA A 82 2.42 6.98 6.21
CA ALA A 82 0.99 7.30 6.06
C ALA A 82 0.49 8.15 7.22
N ALA A 83 1.04 7.95 8.42
CA ALA A 83 0.71 8.75 9.59
C ALA A 83 1.01 10.24 9.37
N LEU A 84 2.12 10.57 8.69
CA LEU A 84 2.39 11.95 8.33
C LEU A 84 1.44 12.44 7.23
N GLN A 85 1.13 11.60 6.24
CA GLN A 85 0.18 11.97 5.18
C GLN A 85 -1.24 12.23 5.72
N PHE A 86 -1.68 11.49 6.74
CA PHE A 86 -2.95 11.73 7.44
C PHE A 86 -3.06 13.17 7.97
N SER A 87 -1.96 13.77 8.42
CA SER A 87 -1.92 15.16 8.87
C SER A 87 -1.61 16.14 7.73
N MET A 88 -0.71 15.78 6.81
CA MET A 88 -0.20 16.66 5.76
C MET A 88 -1.25 16.97 4.68
N ILE A 89 -2.06 15.98 4.29
CA ILE A 89 -3.17 16.16 3.34
C ILE A 89 -4.14 17.24 3.82
N PRO A 90 -4.80 17.11 4.99
CA PRO A 90 -5.74 18.12 5.46
C PRO A 90 -5.04 19.45 5.80
N ALA A 91 -3.79 19.45 6.26
CA ALA A 91 -3.04 20.69 6.48
C ALA A 91 -2.86 21.51 5.20
N ASN A 92 -2.67 20.87 4.05
CA ASN A 92 -2.51 21.56 2.76
C ASN A 92 -3.83 21.83 2.04
N LEU A 93 -4.84 20.97 2.19
CA LEU A 93 -6.04 21.01 1.34
C LEU A 93 -7.32 21.46 2.07
N LEU A 94 -7.31 21.52 3.41
CA LEU A 94 -8.49 21.84 4.22
C LEU A 94 -8.25 23.02 5.18
N ARG A 95 -7.07 23.10 5.82
CA ARG A 95 -6.76 24.11 6.83
C ARG A 95 -7.01 25.53 6.32
N GLY A 96 -7.72 26.32 7.11
CA GLY A 96 -7.99 27.73 6.80
C GLY A 96 -9.04 27.95 5.71
N THR A 97 -9.65 26.90 5.18
CA THR A 97 -10.77 26.98 4.25
C THR A 97 -12.10 26.86 4.99
N ASP A 98 -13.18 27.39 4.40
CA ASP A 98 -14.56 27.19 4.90
C ASP A 98 -15.18 25.87 4.40
N LYS A 99 -14.46 25.12 3.57
CA LYS A 99 -14.90 23.86 2.98
C LYS A 99 -14.92 22.73 4.00
N THR A 100 -15.58 21.63 3.63
CA THR A 100 -15.62 20.40 4.41
C THR A 100 -14.97 19.27 3.62
N ALA A 101 -14.08 18.50 4.25
CA ALA A 101 -13.49 17.31 3.63
C ALA A 101 -14.39 16.07 3.83
N ALA A 102 -14.67 15.33 2.76
CA ALA A 102 -15.45 14.10 2.80
C ALA A 102 -14.55 12.88 3.02
N TYR A 103 -15.00 11.92 3.83
CA TYR A 103 -14.26 10.70 4.16
C TYR A 103 -15.16 9.47 4.05
N ILE A 104 -14.64 8.40 3.45
CA ILE A 104 -15.21 7.06 3.48
C ILE A 104 -14.43 6.21 4.49
N GLN A 105 -15.09 5.77 5.56
CA GLN A 105 -14.50 4.95 6.62
C GLN A 105 -14.85 3.48 6.44
N THR A 106 -13.94 2.73 5.79
CA THR A 106 -14.08 1.28 5.56
C THR A 106 -13.16 0.44 6.43
N GLY A 107 -12.43 1.04 7.38
CA GLY A 107 -11.58 0.30 8.29
C GLY A 107 -10.67 1.16 9.16
N THR A 108 -9.54 0.57 9.54
CA THR A 108 -8.66 1.10 10.59
C THR A 108 -7.84 2.29 10.11
N TRP A 109 -7.40 2.27 8.85
CA TRP A 109 -6.56 3.34 8.31
C TRP A 109 -7.38 4.60 8.03
N GLY A 110 -8.57 4.45 7.44
CA GLY A 110 -9.51 5.57 7.27
C GLY A 110 -9.87 6.23 8.61
N LYS A 111 -10.12 5.45 9.66
CA LYS A 111 -10.40 5.97 11.01
C LYS A 111 -9.24 6.82 11.56
N LYS A 112 -7.98 6.44 11.31
CA LYS A 112 -6.81 7.22 11.74
C LYS A 112 -6.68 8.51 10.94
N ALA A 113 -6.88 8.46 9.62
CA ALA A 113 -6.87 9.63 8.75
C ALA A 113 -7.92 10.68 9.18
N ILE A 114 -9.14 10.21 9.47
CA ILE A 114 -10.23 11.02 10.02
C ILE A 114 -9.83 11.71 11.34
N GLY A 115 -9.12 11.00 12.22
CA GLY A 115 -8.64 11.54 13.49
C GLY A 115 -7.70 12.72 13.35
N GLU A 116 -6.79 12.67 12.37
CA GLU A 116 -5.86 13.77 12.07
C GLU A 116 -6.58 14.93 11.36
N ALA A 117 -7.44 14.63 10.38
CA ALA A 117 -8.15 15.66 9.62
C ALA A 117 -9.06 16.57 10.45
N LYS A 118 -9.66 16.03 11.52
CA LYS A 118 -10.46 16.83 12.48
C LYS A 118 -9.67 17.96 13.14
N LYS A 119 -8.35 17.87 13.20
CA LYS A 119 -7.48 18.92 13.78
C LYS A 119 -7.27 20.09 12.83
N GLU A 120 -7.58 19.90 11.55
CA GLU A 120 -7.23 20.82 10.47
C GLU A 120 -8.44 21.57 9.91
N GLY A 121 -9.66 21.03 10.06
CA GLY A 121 -10.87 21.71 9.64
C GLY A 121 -12.14 20.85 9.76
N LYS A 122 -13.20 21.30 9.08
CA LYS A 122 -14.48 20.58 9.07
C LYS A 122 -14.37 19.33 8.23
N ILE A 123 -14.88 18.21 8.74
CA ILE A 123 -14.97 16.96 8.00
C ILE A 123 -16.41 16.42 8.00
N ASN A 124 -16.72 15.63 6.99
CA ASN A 124 -17.94 14.83 6.90
C ASN A 124 -17.57 13.38 6.60
N VAL A 125 -17.98 12.44 7.45
CA VAL A 125 -17.83 11.01 7.17
C VAL A 125 -19.06 10.59 6.38
N VAL A 126 -18.94 10.59 5.05
CA VAL A 126 -20.05 10.34 4.12
C VAL A 126 -20.48 8.87 4.10
N TYR A 127 -19.61 7.98 4.55
CA TYR A 127 -19.89 6.56 4.73
C TYR A 127 -19.05 5.98 5.88
N ASP A 128 -19.65 5.14 6.72
CA ASP A 128 -18.98 4.44 7.82
C ASP A 128 -19.44 2.98 7.94
N ALA A 129 -18.54 2.04 7.66
CA ALA A 129 -18.81 0.60 7.76
C ALA A 129 -18.68 0.02 9.17
N ALA A 130 -18.51 0.84 10.22
CA ALA A 130 -18.28 0.38 11.59
C ALA A 130 -19.34 -0.60 12.12
N THR A 131 -20.62 -0.40 11.78
CA THR A 131 -21.72 -1.29 12.21
C THR A 131 -21.61 -2.71 11.63
N SER A 132 -20.90 -2.87 10.52
CA SER A 132 -20.61 -4.16 9.89
C SER A 132 -19.28 -4.77 10.31
N ASN A 133 -18.62 -4.18 11.31
CA ASN A 133 -17.23 -4.44 11.66
C ASN A 133 -16.30 -4.32 10.44
N PHE A 134 -16.59 -3.37 9.54
CA PHE A 134 -15.76 -3.05 8.39
C PHE A 134 -15.53 -4.26 7.46
N ASN A 135 -16.58 -4.99 7.10
CA ASN A 135 -16.48 -6.19 6.24
C ASN A 135 -16.78 -5.93 4.75
N HIS A 136 -17.03 -4.69 4.35
CA HIS A 136 -17.28 -4.31 2.95
C HIS A 136 -16.96 -2.84 2.69
N VAL A 137 -16.85 -2.49 1.41
CA VAL A 137 -16.80 -1.11 0.90
C VAL A 137 -18.21 -0.66 0.50
N PRO A 138 -18.49 0.65 0.39
CA PRO A 138 -19.77 1.13 -0.14
C PRO A 138 -20.00 0.69 -1.59
N ALA A 139 -21.24 0.41 -1.95
CA ALA A 139 -21.70 0.34 -3.32
C ALA A 139 -21.99 1.75 -3.88
N ALA A 140 -22.14 1.85 -5.21
CA ALA A 140 -22.59 3.08 -5.84
C ALA A 140 -23.96 3.50 -5.27
N GLY A 141 -24.07 4.74 -4.80
CA GLY A 141 -25.29 5.29 -4.20
C GLY A 141 -25.40 5.16 -2.66
N ASP A 142 -24.49 4.44 -2.00
CA ASP A 142 -24.49 4.32 -0.53
C ASP A 142 -24.11 5.61 0.20
N TYR A 143 -23.53 6.57 -0.52
CA TYR A 143 -23.07 7.85 0.01
C TYR A 143 -23.24 8.97 -1.02
N GLN A 144 -23.20 10.21 -0.54
CA GLN A 144 -23.23 11.40 -1.38
C GLN A 144 -22.10 12.35 -0.95
N VAL A 145 -21.43 12.94 -1.93
CA VAL A 145 -20.36 13.92 -1.73
C VAL A 145 -20.87 15.28 -2.19
N ALA A 146 -20.70 16.31 -1.37
CA ALA A 146 -21.06 17.67 -1.75
C ALA A 146 -20.17 18.20 -2.87
N ASP A 147 -20.74 18.93 -3.83
CA ASP A 147 -20.02 19.46 -5.00
C ASP A 147 -18.90 20.46 -4.65
N ASP A 148 -18.98 21.05 -3.46
CA ASP A 148 -18.04 22.03 -2.93
C ASP A 148 -17.04 21.45 -1.90
N ALA A 149 -17.07 20.12 -1.68
CA ALA A 149 -16.17 19.46 -0.74
C ALA A 149 -14.69 19.79 -1.03
N ALA A 150 -13.87 19.90 0.02
CA ALA A 150 -12.45 20.17 -0.12
C ALA A 150 -11.75 19.06 -0.91
N TYR A 151 -12.13 17.82 -0.62
CA TYR A 151 -11.73 16.58 -1.27
C TYR A 151 -12.60 15.42 -0.75
N LEU A 152 -12.57 14.27 -1.44
CA LEU A 152 -13.04 12.98 -0.93
C LEU A 152 -11.83 12.10 -0.62
N TYR A 153 -11.74 11.57 0.61
CA TYR A 153 -10.69 10.64 1.02
C TYR A 153 -11.24 9.21 1.18
N TYR A 154 -10.49 8.23 0.68
CA TYR A 154 -10.72 6.82 0.95
C TYR A 154 -9.40 6.03 1.09
N CYS A 155 -9.47 4.88 1.77
CA CYS A 155 -8.41 3.89 1.77
C CYS A 155 -8.79 2.79 0.78
N SER A 156 -8.01 2.65 -0.29
CA SER A 156 -8.32 1.72 -1.39
C SER A 156 -8.23 0.25 -0.96
N ASN A 157 -7.34 -0.09 -0.04
CA ASN A 157 -7.22 -1.43 0.55
C ASN A 157 -6.97 -1.38 2.06
N GLU A 158 -7.97 -1.77 2.85
CA GLU A 158 -7.90 -1.86 4.31
C GLU A 158 -7.19 -3.15 4.75
N THR A 159 -5.88 -3.04 4.96
CA THR A 159 -4.94 -4.14 5.24
C THR A 159 -5.32 -5.00 6.46
N ILE A 160 -6.01 -4.42 7.44
CA ILE A 160 -6.37 -5.12 8.68
C ILE A 160 -7.65 -5.92 8.48
N GLN A 161 -8.62 -5.35 7.78
CA GLN A 161 -9.92 -5.95 7.51
C GLN A 161 -9.89 -6.90 6.31
N GLY A 162 -8.95 -6.73 5.37
CA GLY A 162 -8.91 -7.51 4.13
C GLY A 162 -9.99 -7.12 3.14
N VAL A 163 -10.35 -5.83 3.15
CA VAL A 163 -11.39 -5.23 2.30
C VAL A 163 -10.75 -4.29 1.29
N GLN A 164 -11.12 -4.40 0.02
CA GLN A 164 -10.55 -3.62 -1.08
C GLN A 164 -11.63 -3.07 -2.00
N PHE A 165 -11.45 -1.81 -2.43
CA PHE A 165 -12.24 -1.19 -3.49
C PHE A 165 -11.87 -1.81 -4.84
N GLN A 166 -12.87 -2.42 -5.51
CA GLN A 166 -12.68 -3.01 -6.84
C GLN A 166 -12.59 -1.94 -7.95
N SER A 167 -13.15 -0.76 -7.69
CA SER A 167 -13.06 0.43 -8.52
C SER A 167 -13.00 1.67 -7.62
N GLU A 168 -12.57 2.80 -8.17
CA GLU A 168 -12.54 4.06 -7.43
C GLU A 168 -13.96 4.47 -6.98
N PRO A 169 -14.12 5.06 -5.79
CA PRO A 169 -15.39 5.67 -5.38
C PRO A 169 -15.70 6.86 -6.28
N GLU A 170 -16.99 7.04 -6.59
CA GLU A 170 -17.48 8.19 -7.34
C GLU A 170 -17.50 9.46 -6.49
N CYS A 171 -17.15 10.59 -7.09
CA CYS A 171 -17.36 11.93 -6.55
C CYS A 171 -17.55 12.96 -7.69
N PRO A 172 -18.11 14.15 -7.40
CA PRO A 172 -18.18 15.22 -8.38
C PRO A 172 -16.79 15.55 -8.95
N SER A 173 -16.70 15.87 -10.26
CA SER A 173 -15.42 16.14 -10.93
C SER A 173 -14.69 17.38 -10.39
N SER A 174 -15.41 18.27 -9.70
CA SER A 174 -14.85 19.43 -8.99
C SER A 174 -14.12 19.06 -7.69
N VAL A 175 -14.38 17.88 -7.15
CA VAL A 175 -13.87 17.41 -5.85
C VAL A 175 -12.65 16.51 -6.10
N PRO A 176 -11.46 16.87 -5.58
CA PRO A 176 -10.29 16.01 -5.68
C PRO A 176 -10.50 14.68 -4.95
N LEU A 177 -10.22 13.56 -5.62
CA LEU A 177 -10.19 12.24 -4.98
C LEU A 177 -8.82 11.98 -4.36
N ILE A 178 -8.81 11.56 -3.10
CA ILE A 178 -7.62 11.30 -2.30
C ILE A 178 -7.60 9.83 -1.88
N SER A 179 -6.52 9.12 -2.21
CA SER A 179 -6.39 7.69 -1.94
C SER A 179 -5.17 7.36 -1.08
N ASP A 180 -5.40 6.64 0.01
CA ASP A 180 -4.36 5.79 0.61
C ASP A 180 -4.32 4.47 -0.18
N ALA A 181 -3.27 4.31 -0.98
CA ALA A 181 -2.99 3.12 -1.78
C ALA A 181 -1.88 2.26 -1.18
N SER A 182 -1.51 2.48 0.09
CA SER A 182 -0.27 1.90 0.63
C SER A 182 -0.17 0.38 0.45
N SER A 183 -1.27 -0.37 0.61
CA SER A 183 -1.23 -1.85 0.56
C SER A 183 -1.43 -2.46 -0.82
N ASP A 184 -1.90 -1.69 -1.80
CA ASP A 184 -2.23 -2.17 -3.13
C ASP A 184 -1.62 -1.28 -4.24
N PHE A 185 -0.69 -0.40 -3.86
CA PHE A 185 0.11 0.40 -4.77
C PHE A 185 0.86 -0.50 -5.75
N LEU A 186 0.77 -0.20 -7.05
CA LEU A 186 1.37 -0.98 -8.12
C LEU A 186 0.91 -2.45 -8.20
N CYS A 187 -0.25 -2.81 -7.65
CA CYS A 187 -0.79 -4.17 -7.77
C CYS A 187 -1.61 -4.41 -9.04
N ARG A 188 -2.12 -3.32 -9.64
CA ARG A 188 -2.96 -3.29 -10.85
C ARG A 188 -2.89 -1.91 -11.52
N PRO A 189 -3.28 -1.77 -12.80
CA PRO A 189 -3.42 -0.47 -13.44
C PRO A 189 -4.45 0.41 -12.73
N LEU A 190 -4.18 1.71 -12.66
CA LEU A 190 -5.08 2.74 -12.14
C LEU A 190 -5.13 3.90 -13.13
N ASP A 191 -6.31 4.51 -13.29
CA ASP A 191 -6.44 5.77 -14.02
C ASP A 191 -6.04 6.93 -13.12
N ILE A 192 -4.79 7.38 -13.25
CA ILE A 192 -4.20 8.42 -12.39
C ILE A 192 -4.96 9.75 -12.49
N ASN A 193 -5.61 10.03 -13.63
CA ASN A 193 -6.33 11.28 -13.86
C ASN A 193 -7.57 11.45 -12.96
N LYS A 194 -8.09 10.35 -12.39
CA LYS A 194 -9.19 10.41 -11.42
C LYS A 194 -8.76 10.98 -10.07
N TYR A 195 -7.47 10.91 -9.74
CA TYR A 195 -6.99 11.29 -8.42
C TYR A 195 -6.57 12.75 -8.38
N GLY A 196 -6.93 13.44 -7.31
CA GLY A 196 -6.22 14.66 -6.91
C GLY A 196 -4.88 14.31 -6.25
N LEU A 197 -4.89 13.32 -5.36
CA LEU A 197 -3.69 12.84 -4.68
C LEU A 197 -3.82 11.34 -4.40
N LEU A 198 -2.80 10.57 -4.79
CA LEU A 198 -2.63 9.18 -4.38
C LEU A 198 -1.31 9.08 -3.63
N TYR A 199 -1.31 8.44 -2.46
CA TYR A 199 -0.05 8.15 -1.76
C TYR A 199 0.05 6.70 -1.34
N ALA A 200 1.28 6.24 -1.18
CA ALA A 200 1.57 4.90 -0.72
C ALA A 200 2.90 4.83 0.03
N CYS A 201 2.88 4.24 1.22
CA CYS A 201 4.12 3.88 1.89
C CYS A 201 4.70 2.60 1.30
N ALA A 202 5.98 2.63 0.94
CA ALA A 202 6.57 1.56 0.15
C ALA A 202 6.60 0.21 0.87
N GLN A 203 6.68 0.16 2.21
CA GLN A 203 6.91 -1.06 3.00
C GLN A 203 5.85 -2.16 2.89
N LYS A 204 4.73 -1.91 2.22
CA LYS A 204 3.71 -2.93 2.00
C LYS A 204 3.90 -3.60 0.65
N ASN A 205 3.80 -2.86 -0.45
CA ASN A 205 3.73 -3.50 -1.78
C ASN A 205 4.86 -3.09 -2.75
N ALA A 206 5.71 -2.12 -2.40
CA ALA A 206 6.55 -1.43 -3.38
C ALA A 206 8.01 -1.18 -2.96
N GLY A 207 8.43 -1.53 -1.74
CA GLY A 207 9.78 -1.23 -1.29
C GLY A 207 9.99 -1.41 0.21
N PRO A 208 11.08 -0.86 0.75
CA PRO A 208 11.37 -0.88 2.18
C PRO A 208 10.59 0.22 2.93
N ALA A 209 10.57 0.13 4.26
CA ALA A 209 10.10 1.24 5.10
C ALA A 209 11.06 2.43 5.02
N GLY A 210 10.50 3.64 5.07
CA GLY A 210 11.27 4.89 5.09
C GLY A 210 10.92 5.85 3.97
N VAL A 211 10.25 5.40 2.91
CA VAL A 211 9.78 6.26 1.81
C VAL A 211 8.28 6.11 1.58
N THR A 212 7.63 7.24 1.28
CA THR A 212 6.23 7.36 0.87
C THR A 212 6.20 8.04 -0.48
N ALA A 213 5.69 7.34 -1.49
CA ALA A 213 5.41 7.95 -2.78
C ALA A 213 4.11 8.75 -2.66
N VAL A 214 4.12 9.99 -3.16
CA VAL A 214 2.94 10.85 -3.28
C VAL A 214 2.83 11.33 -4.71
N ILE A 215 1.73 10.99 -5.37
CA ILE A 215 1.40 11.44 -6.72
C ILE A 215 0.29 12.49 -6.54
N ILE A 216 0.61 13.76 -6.74
CA ILE A 216 -0.28 14.88 -6.48
C ILE A 216 -0.46 15.73 -7.73
N ARG A 217 -1.70 16.05 -8.07
CA ARG A 217 -2.03 16.93 -9.20
C ARG A 217 -1.51 18.34 -8.91
N ARG A 218 -0.81 18.94 -9.88
CA ARG A 218 -0.03 20.16 -9.66
C ARG A 218 -0.89 21.36 -9.23
N ASP A 219 -2.13 21.47 -9.68
CA ASP A 219 -3.08 22.52 -9.26
C ASP A 219 -3.41 22.48 -7.75
N LEU A 220 -3.17 21.35 -7.08
CA LEU A 220 -3.40 21.22 -5.64
C LEU A 220 -2.22 21.75 -4.81
N LEU A 221 -1.03 21.88 -5.40
CA LEU A 221 0.16 22.36 -4.68
C LEU A 221 -0.01 23.81 -4.18
N ASP A 222 -0.74 24.63 -4.92
CA ASP A 222 -1.01 26.03 -4.58
C ASP A 222 -2.12 26.21 -3.54
N ARG A 223 -2.77 25.14 -3.07
CA ARG A 223 -3.78 25.20 -2.01
C ARG A 223 -3.17 25.25 -0.60
N GLY A 224 -1.94 24.76 -0.45
CA GLY A 224 -1.22 24.79 0.82
C GLY A 224 -0.87 26.22 1.24
N SER A 225 -1.02 26.53 2.53
CA SER A 225 -0.64 27.85 3.07
C SER A 225 0.87 27.99 3.25
N ASP A 226 1.42 29.14 2.87
CA ASP A 226 2.81 29.53 3.18
C ASP A 226 3.11 29.63 4.69
N GLN A 227 2.06 29.63 5.53
CA GLN A 227 2.21 29.59 7.00
C GLN A 227 2.42 28.18 7.56
N LEU A 228 2.31 27.12 6.73
CA LEU A 228 2.65 25.77 7.15
C LEU A 228 4.16 25.65 7.40
N PRO A 229 4.59 24.90 8.44
CA PRO A 229 5.98 24.51 8.55
C PRO A 229 6.48 23.89 7.24
N GLY A 230 7.65 24.30 6.78
CA GLY A 230 8.07 24.02 5.40
C GLY A 230 8.05 22.54 5.00
N TYR A 231 8.41 21.63 5.92
CA TYR A 231 8.36 20.18 5.68
C TYR A 231 6.94 19.63 5.49
N LEU A 232 5.93 20.32 6.02
CA LEU A 232 4.52 19.93 5.91
C LEU A 232 3.84 20.55 4.69
N ASN A 233 4.54 21.32 3.85
CA ASN A 233 3.97 21.91 2.63
C ASN A 233 4.39 21.09 1.39
N TYR A 234 3.43 20.56 0.62
CA TYR A 234 3.75 19.77 -0.58
C TYR A 234 4.46 20.58 -1.66
N LYS A 235 4.17 21.88 -1.78
CA LYS A 235 4.79 22.76 -2.77
C LYS A 235 6.30 22.82 -2.61
N ASN A 236 6.79 22.91 -1.38
CA ASN A 236 8.21 22.91 -1.07
C ASN A 236 8.92 21.63 -1.57
N HIS A 237 8.30 20.47 -1.37
CA HIS A 237 8.84 19.20 -1.88
C HIS A 237 8.80 19.15 -3.40
N ALA A 238 7.73 19.62 -4.03
CA ALA A 238 7.60 19.63 -5.48
C ALA A 238 8.57 20.60 -6.19
N GLU A 239 8.83 21.77 -5.61
CA GLU A 239 9.77 22.75 -6.14
C GLU A 239 11.25 22.37 -5.96
N ASN A 240 11.52 21.34 -5.15
CA ASN A 240 12.86 20.86 -4.83
C ASN A 240 13.05 19.38 -5.16
N ASP A 241 12.22 18.81 -6.05
CA ASP A 241 12.32 17.43 -6.51
C ASP A 241 12.41 16.39 -5.38
N SER A 242 11.61 16.56 -4.32
CA SER A 242 11.64 15.76 -3.07
C SER A 242 12.90 15.91 -2.21
N GLU A 243 13.79 16.82 -2.57
CA GLU A 243 15.04 17.11 -1.87
C GLU A 243 14.96 18.40 -1.04
N TRP A 244 13.78 18.73 -0.47
CA TRP A 244 13.68 19.88 0.44
C TRP A 244 14.61 19.74 1.66
N ASN A 245 14.81 18.51 2.13
CA ASN A 245 15.87 18.10 3.05
C ASN A 245 16.54 16.83 2.52
N THR A 246 17.46 16.24 3.30
CA THR A 246 18.07 14.96 2.95
C THR A 246 16.99 13.88 2.76
N PRO A 247 16.80 13.33 1.55
CA PRO A 247 15.78 12.31 1.29
C PRO A 247 16.22 10.93 1.78
N PRO A 248 15.31 9.95 1.89
CA PRO A 248 15.64 8.58 2.26
C PRO A 248 16.29 7.85 1.08
N THR A 249 17.54 8.18 0.77
CA THR A 249 18.26 7.80 -0.47
C THR A 249 18.18 6.30 -0.78
N PHE A 250 18.50 5.45 0.20
CA PHE A 250 18.44 4.00 0.04
C PHE A 250 17.02 3.49 -0.25
N ALA A 251 16.00 4.05 0.39
CA ALA A 251 14.62 3.60 0.21
C ALA A 251 14.08 3.98 -1.17
N ILE A 252 14.42 5.17 -1.68
CA ILE A 252 14.08 5.62 -3.04
C ILE A 252 14.72 4.70 -4.09
N TYR A 253 16.00 4.40 -3.93
CA TYR A 253 16.73 3.49 -4.81
C TYR A 253 16.09 2.10 -4.90
N VAL A 254 15.71 1.50 -3.76
CA VAL A 254 15.07 0.18 -3.77
C VAL A 254 13.67 0.27 -4.38
N LEU A 255 12.90 1.33 -4.10
CA LEU A 255 11.59 1.55 -4.74
C LEU A 255 11.72 1.64 -6.27
N GLY A 256 12.73 2.37 -6.77
CA GLY A 256 13.03 2.43 -8.21
C GLY A 256 13.32 1.06 -8.80
N LYS A 257 14.16 0.24 -8.14
CA LYS A 257 14.40 -1.16 -8.57
C LYS A 257 13.15 -2.02 -8.58
N VAL A 258 12.26 -1.88 -7.59
CA VAL A 258 10.97 -2.60 -7.59
C VAL A 258 10.08 -2.17 -8.75
N ALA A 259 10.03 -0.88 -9.08
CA ALA A 259 9.30 -0.39 -10.24
C ALA A 259 9.87 -0.96 -11.55
N ARG A 260 11.21 -1.02 -11.70
CA ARG A 260 11.86 -1.67 -12.85
C ARG A 260 11.60 -3.17 -12.91
N TRP A 261 11.61 -3.87 -11.79
CA TRP A 261 11.26 -5.29 -11.71
C TRP A 261 9.82 -5.54 -12.21
N LEU A 262 8.86 -4.70 -11.79
CA LEU A 262 7.48 -4.80 -12.28
C LEU A 262 7.41 -4.61 -13.81
N THR A 263 8.12 -3.62 -14.35
CA THR A 263 8.14 -3.37 -15.80
C THR A 263 8.82 -4.49 -16.57
N ASN A 264 10.04 -4.85 -16.19
CA ASN A 264 10.94 -5.66 -17.02
C ASN A 264 10.77 -7.16 -16.79
N ASP A 265 10.57 -7.59 -15.54
CA ASP A 265 10.57 -9.00 -15.18
C ASP A 265 9.15 -9.56 -15.14
N ILE A 266 8.17 -8.73 -14.75
CA ILE A 266 6.76 -9.13 -14.68
C ILE A 266 5.99 -8.80 -15.97
N GLY A 267 6.38 -7.74 -16.68
CA GLY A 267 5.68 -7.28 -17.88
C GLY A 267 4.61 -6.21 -17.61
N GLY A 268 4.74 -5.47 -16.51
CA GLY A 268 3.88 -4.34 -16.16
C GLY A 268 2.70 -4.68 -15.23
N LEU A 269 1.84 -3.68 -14.99
CA LEU A 269 0.77 -3.78 -14.00
C LEU A 269 -0.38 -4.71 -14.40
N ASP A 270 -0.70 -4.84 -15.69
CA ASP A 270 -1.71 -5.79 -16.17
C ASP A 270 -1.32 -7.24 -15.86
N ALA A 271 -0.06 -7.58 -16.10
CA ALA A 271 0.49 -8.91 -15.79
C ALA A 271 0.50 -9.15 -14.28
N MET A 272 0.91 -8.15 -13.49
CA MET A 272 0.91 -8.23 -12.04
C MET A 272 -0.51 -8.39 -11.46
N GLU A 273 -1.50 -7.69 -12.02
CA GLU A 273 -2.91 -7.83 -11.61
C GLU A 273 -3.37 -9.28 -11.77
N LYS A 274 -3.10 -9.89 -12.93
CA LYS A 274 -3.44 -11.28 -13.20
C LYS A 274 -2.80 -12.22 -12.17
N ILE A 275 -1.50 -12.05 -11.90
CA ILE A 275 -0.77 -12.86 -10.90
C ILE A 275 -1.40 -12.71 -9.51
N ASN A 276 -1.73 -11.50 -9.10
CA ASN A 276 -2.33 -11.22 -7.80
C ASN A 276 -3.76 -11.80 -7.68
N ARG A 277 -4.55 -11.76 -8.75
CA ARG A 277 -5.86 -12.42 -8.81
C ARG A 277 -5.74 -13.93 -8.68
N GLU A 278 -4.80 -14.55 -9.41
CA GLU A 278 -4.54 -15.99 -9.28
C GLU A 278 -4.13 -16.38 -7.85
N LYS A 279 -3.19 -15.65 -7.24
CA LYS A 279 -2.76 -15.87 -5.84
C LYS A 279 -3.93 -15.77 -4.87
N SER A 280 -4.67 -14.67 -4.91
CA SER A 280 -5.80 -14.45 -3.98
C SER A 280 -6.90 -15.50 -4.16
N GLN A 281 -7.19 -15.92 -5.40
CA GLN A 281 -8.15 -16.97 -5.69
C GLN A 281 -7.78 -18.30 -5.04
N LEU A 282 -6.50 -18.71 -5.02
CA LEU A 282 -6.08 -19.95 -4.35
C LEU A 282 -6.47 -19.98 -2.86
N LEU A 283 -6.29 -18.86 -2.16
CA LEU A 283 -6.63 -18.78 -0.74
C LEU A 283 -8.13 -18.65 -0.52
N TYR A 284 -8.82 -17.84 -1.33
CA TYR A 284 -10.27 -17.69 -1.20
C TYR A 284 -11.01 -18.99 -1.56
N SER A 285 -10.57 -19.75 -2.56
CA SER A 285 -11.09 -21.09 -2.83
C SER A 285 -10.89 -22.03 -1.65
N ALA A 286 -9.70 -22.02 -1.01
CA ALA A 286 -9.47 -22.83 0.19
C ALA A 286 -10.37 -22.43 1.39
N ILE A 287 -10.81 -21.17 1.46
CA ILE A 287 -11.78 -20.70 2.45
C ILE A 287 -13.20 -21.15 2.07
N ASP A 288 -13.61 -20.89 0.83
CA ASP A 288 -14.98 -21.14 0.36
C ASP A 288 -15.30 -22.64 0.27
N GLU A 289 -14.31 -23.48 -0.03
CA GLU A 289 -14.41 -24.95 -0.09
C GLU A 289 -14.29 -25.62 1.29
N SER A 290 -14.17 -24.85 2.38
CA SER A 290 -13.92 -25.39 3.73
C SER A 290 -15.16 -25.76 4.54
N ASP A 291 -16.35 -25.75 3.91
CA ASP A 291 -17.65 -26.02 4.56
C ASP A 291 -17.87 -25.19 5.85
N GLY A 292 -17.36 -23.96 5.87
CA GLY A 292 -17.50 -23.03 7.00
C GLY A 292 -16.44 -23.17 8.09
N PHE A 293 -15.44 -24.06 7.93
CA PHE A 293 -14.32 -24.15 8.86
C PHE A 293 -13.51 -22.85 8.91
N TYR A 294 -13.26 -22.24 7.75
CA TYR A 294 -12.69 -20.90 7.65
C TYR A 294 -13.77 -19.88 7.32
N ALA A 295 -13.82 -18.78 8.09
CA ALA A 295 -14.75 -17.69 7.87
C ALA A 295 -14.00 -16.44 7.39
N SER A 296 -14.13 -16.07 6.11
CA SER A 296 -13.55 -14.81 5.61
C SER A 296 -14.17 -13.61 6.32
N HIS A 297 -13.34 -12.61 6.68
CA HIS A 297 -13.86 -11.38 7.26
C HIS A 297 -14.60 -10.54 6.23
N ALA A 298 -14.04 -10.39 5.03
CA ALA A 298 -14.60 -9.56 3.97
C ALA A 298 -15.74 -10.28 3.21
N LYS A 299 -16.76 -9.52 2.81
CA LYS A 299 -17.78 -10.00 1.86
C LYS A 299 -17.15 -10.32 0.49
N PRO A 300 -17.66 -11.31 -0.26
CA PRO A 300 -17.05 -11.79 -1.50
C PRO A 300 -16.71 -10.72 -2.54
N ASP A 301 -17.61 -9.74 -2.71
CA ASP A 301 -17.48 -8.61 -3.64
C ASP A 301 -16.47 -7.54 -3.22
N CYS A 302 -16.04 -7.58 -1.97
CA CYS A 302 -15.13 -6.60 -1.38
C CYS A 302 -13.78 -7.22 -0.96
N ARG A 303 -13.53 -8.49 -1.33
CA ARG A 303 -12.34 -9.23 -0.96
C ARG A 303 -11.06 -8.56 -1.47
N SER A 304 -10.09 -8.40 -0.59
CA SER A 304 -8.78 -7.89 -0.94
C SER A 304 -7.96 -8.93 -1.70
N THR A 305 -7.38 -8.52 -2.82
CA THR A 305 -6.38 -9.33 -3.53
C THR A 305 -5.00 -9.31 -2.85
N MET A 306 -4.79 -8.42 -1.88
CA MET A 306 -3.51 -8.20 -1.20
C MET A 306 -3.45 -8.80 0.21
N ASN A 307 -4.56 -8.76 0.95
CA ASN A 307 -4.60 -9.16 2.36
C ASN A 307 -5.83 -10.05 2.60
N VAL A 308 -5.63 -11.37 2.58
CA VAL A 308 -6.69 -12.35 2.82
C VAL A 308 -6.85 -12.56 4.32
N THR A 309 -8.01 -12.18 4.86
CA THR A 309 -8.34 -12.27 6.29
C THR A 309 -9.44 -13.30 6.53
N PHE A 310 -9.23 -14.18 7.51
CA PHE A 310 -10.21 -15.20 7.89
C PHE A 310 -10.04 -15.64 9.34
N ASN A 311 -11.12 -16.15 9.92
CA ASN A 311 -11.14 -16.71 11.26
C ASN A 311 -11.27 -18.24 11.24
N LEU A 312 -10.82 -18.86 12.31
CA LEU A 312 -11.04 -20.27 12.62
C LEU A 312 -12.17 -20.39 13.66
N PRO A 313 -12.72 -21.60 13.90
CA PRO A 313 -13.88 -21.77 14.80
C PRO A 313 -13.62 -21.36 16.25
N ASN A 314 -12.37 -21.44 16.73
CA ASN A 314 -11.98 -21.06 18.09
C ASN A 314 -10.48 -20.75 18.21
N ASP A 315 -10.07 -20.21 19.38
CA ASP A 315 -8.69 -19.80 19.66
C ASP A 315 -7.69 -20.97 19.77
N GLU A 316 -8.16 -22.17 20.14
CA GLU A 316 -7.31 -23.37 20.20
C GLU A 316 -6.86 -23.77 18.80
N LEU A 317 -7.81 -23.81 17.86
CA LEU A 317 -7.53 -24.07 16.44
C LEU A 317 -6.69 -22.96 15.82
N LEU A 318 -6.94 -21.69 16.15
CA LEU A 318 -6.10 -20.58 15.71
C LEU A 318 -4.64 -20.75 16.16
N THR A 319 -4.43 -21.12 17.43
CA THR A 319 -3.09 -21.36 17.98
C THR A 319 -2.41 -22.54 17.31
N ALA A 320 -3.14 -23.64 17.11
CA ALA A 320 -2.65 -24.82 16.40
C ALA A 320 -2.30 -24.52 14.94
N PHE A 321 -3.13 -23.72 14.24
CA PHE A 321 -2.90 -23.30 12.86
C PHE A 321 -1.61 -22.49 12.74
N ILE A 322 -1.41 -21.48 13.59
CA ILE A 322 -0.20 -20.63 13.56
C ILE A 322 1.06 -21.48 13.82
N LYS A 323 0.99 -22.41 14.77
CA LYS A 323 2.10 -23.31 15.08
C LYS A 323 2.42 -24.24 13.90
N GLY A 324 1.41 -24.93 13.37
CA GLY A 324 1.58 -25.84 12.24
C GLY A 324 2.05 -25.12 10.97
N ALA A 325 1.56 -23.91 10.73
CA ALA A 325 2.01 -23.09 9.61
C ALA A 325 3.52 -22.76 9.72
N ALA A 326 3.98 -22.38 10.92
CA ALA A 326 5.39 -22.09 11.18
C ALA A 326 6.29 -23.33 10.99
N GLU A 327 5.79 -24.53 11.32
CA GLU A 327 6.49 -25.81 11.06
C GLU A 327 6.61 -26.13 9.55
N ASN A 328 5.83 -25.46 8.71
CA ASN A 328 5.86 -25.56 7.25
C ASN A 328 6.47 -24.31 6.58
N ASP A 329 7.28 -23.54 7.31
CA ASP A 329 7.93 -22.31 6.83
C ASP A 329 6.94 -21.21 6.37
N LEU A 330 5.70 -21.23 6.85
CA LEU A 330 4.68 -20.22 6.61
C LEU A 330 4.60 -19.28 7.82
N VAL A 331 5.22 -18.10 7.72
CA VAL A 331 5.42 -17.20 8.88
C VAL A 331 4.63 -15.90 8.76
N ASN A 332 4.39 -15.25 9.91
CA ASN A 332 3.72 -13.95 10.04
C ASN A 332 2.24 -13.93 9.60
N LEU A 333 1.52 -15.04 9.84
CA LEU A 333 0.11 -15.21 9.52
C LEU A 333 -0.87 -14.71 10.59
N LYS A 334 -0.39 -14.41 11.81
CA LYS A 334 -1.26 -13.96 12.91
C LYS A 334 -1.98 -12.66 12.52
N GLY A 335 -3.31 -12.68 12.57
CA GLY A 335 -4.15 -11.53 12.28
C GLY A 335 -3.92 -10.37 13.25
N HIS A 336 -4.30 -9.17 12.82
CA HIS A 336 -4.22 -8.01 13.69
C HIS A 336 -5.25 -8.13 14.83
N ARG A 337 -4.84 -7.75 16.05
CA ARG A 337 -5.64 -7.91 17.29
C ARG A 337 -7.08 -7.37 17.24
N SER A 338 -7.36 -6.41 16.36
CA SER A 338 -8.70 -5.80 16.24
C SER A 338 -9.69 -6.64 15.42
N VAL A 339 -9.21 -7.55 14.58
CA VAL A 339 -10.05 -8.46 13.78
C VAL A 339 -9.88 -9.90 14.27
N GLY A 340 -8.73 -10.24 14.87
CA GLY A 340 -8.43 -11.61 15.27
C GLY A 340 -8.00 -12.48 14.09
N GLY A 341 -8.02 -13.79 14.29
CA GLY A 341 -7.83 -14.77 13.22
C GLY A 341 -6.47 -14.74 12.52
N ILE A 342 -6.53 -15.04 11.22
CA ILE A 342 -5.40 -15.14 10.30
C ILE A 342 -5.45 -14.00 9.28
N ARG A 343 -4.28 -13.49 8.91
CA ARG A 343 -4.10 -12.61 7.77
C ARG A 343 -2.91 -13.07 6.94
N ALA A 344 -3.19 -13.47 5.72
CA ALA A 344 -2.18 -13.76 4.70
C ALA A 344 -2.00 -12.54 3.80
N SER A 345 -0.85 -11.86 3.92
CA SER A 345 -0.52 -10.74 3.02
C SER A 345 0.27 -11.27 1.83
N ILE A 346 -0.32 -11.14 0.64
CA ILE A 346 0.11 -11.76 -0.61
C ILE A 346 0.45 -10.71 -1.67
N TYR A 347 1.07 -9.63 -1.21
CA TYR A 347 1.64 -8.52 -1.99
C TYR A 347 2.41 -8.98 -3.24
N ASN A 348 2.69 -8.07 -4.15
CA ASN A 348 3.32 -8.33 -5.46
C ASN A 348 4.49 -9.33 -5.39
N ALA A 349 5.40 -9.12 -4.44
CA ALA A 349 6.61 -9.94 -4.27
C ALA A 349 6.41 -11.27 -3.52
N MET A 350 5.20 -11.57 -3.02
CA MET A 350 4.89 -12.89 -2.49
C MET A 350 4.88 -13.90 -3.64
N PRO A 351 5.79 -14.89 -3.65
CA PRO A 351 5.82 -15.94 -4.67
C PRO A 351 4.52 -16.75 -4.66
N ARG A 352 4.08 -17.18 -5.84
CA ARG A 352 2.89 -18.02 -6.00
C ARG A 352 3.04 -19.33 -5.23
N GLU A 353 4.24 -19.90 -5.21
CA GLU A 353 4.60 -21.11 -4.50
C GLU A 353 4.29 -21.01 -2.99
N GLY A 354 4.52 -19.83 -2.39
CA GLY A 354 4.19 -19.59 -0.99
C GLY A 354 2.68 -19.61 -0.73
N VAL A 355 1.92 -19.03 -1.67
CA VAL A 355 0.45 -19.01 -1.61
C VAL A 355 -0.14 -20.40 -1.81
N GLU A 356 0.41 -21.19 -2.74
CA GLU A 356 0.03 -22.59 -2.95
C GLU A 356 0.35 -23.45 -1.73
N CYS A 357 1.53 -23.25 -1.12
CA CYS A 357 1.90 -23.93 0.13
C CYS A 357 0.90 -23.62 1.25
N LEU A 358 0.52 -22.34 1.42
CA LEU A 358 -0.50 -21.96 2.40
C LEU A 358 -1.87 -22.56 2.09
N ALA A 359 -2.32 -22.52 0.82
CA ALA A 359 -3.61 -23.09 0.44
C ALA A 359 -3.67 -24.60 0.71
N ASN A 360 -2.60 -25.33 0.41
CA ASN A 360 -2.49 -26.77 0.69
C ASN A 360 -2.47 -27.05 2.20
N PHE A 361 -1.72 -26.26 2.97
CA PHE A 361 -1.72 -26.34 4.43
C PHE A 361 -3.11 -26.09 5.01
N MET A 362 -3.85 -25.09 4.50
CA MET A 362 -5.23 -24.80 4.92
C MET A 362 -6.15 -26.00 4.67
N LYS A 363 -6.08 -26.61 3.48
CA LYS A 363 -6.91 -27.78 3.13
C LYS A 363 -6.61 -28.98 4.03
N ASP A 364 -5.33 -29.29 4.27
CA ASP A 364 -4.92 -30.36 5.17
C ASP A 364 -5.30 -30.10 6.63
N PHE A 365 -5.12 -28.86 7.10
CA PHE A 365 -5.48 -28.48 8.46
C PHE A 365 -6.98 -28.58 8.70
N ALA A 366 -7.83 -28.08 7.78
CA ALA A 366 -9.27 -28.22 7.86
C ALA A 366 -9.70 -29.70 7.82
N SER A 367 -9.15 -30.51 6.92
CA SER A 367 -9.45 -31.95 6.85
C SER A 367 -9.15 -32.72 8.14
N LYS A 368 -8.18 -32.29 8.94
CA LYS A 368 -7.78 -32.95 10.20
C LYS A 368 -8.54 -32.46 11.42
N ASN A 369 -9.21 -31.31 11.33
CA ASN A 369 -9.79 -30.62 12.50
C ASN A 369 -11.26 -30.20 12.31
N GLY A 370 -11.84 -30.41 11.12
CA GLY A 370 -13.19 -30.00 10.73
C GLY A 370 -14.24 -31.09 10.84
#